data_AF-A0A091U8Z7-F1
#
_entry.id   AF-A0A091U8Z7-F1
#
_cell.length_a   1.000
_cell.length_b   1.000
_cell.length_c   1.000
_cell.angle_alpha   90.00
_cell.angle_beta   90.00
_cell.angle_gamma   90.00
#
_symmetry.space_group_name_H-M   'P 1'
#
loop_
_entity.id
_entity.type
_entity.pdbx_description
1 polymer ?
#
loop_
_entity_poly.entity_id
_entity_poly.type
_entity_poly.pdbx_seq_one_letter_code
_entity_poly.pdbx_strand_id
1 'polypeptide(L)'
;PGSLSPTSPKPASPVECSICFNTYDNTFKTPKLLQCSHVFCLECVARLSAGLPPNQPEDQLPCPFCRQLTSIPLEGAPALQTSKELLATLPPELQQEKVLWMEGTKLCCRQSSDDPENPDSCISIDVAMSKPESPEAPPAGLAGR
;
A
#
# COMPACT_ATOMS: atom_id res chain seq x y z
N PRO A 1 21.79 -30.50 -38.14
CA PRO A 1 22.03 -29.18 -37.51
C PRO A 1 20.72 -28.62 -36.95
N GLY A 2 20.36 -29.03 -35.73
CA GLY A 2 19.20 -28.50 -35.03
C GLY A 2 19.62 -27.30 -34.19
N SER A 3 19.12 -26.11 -34.54
CA SER A 3 19.24 -24.92 -33.70
C SER A 3 17.95 -24.78 -32.91
N LEU A 4 17.92 -25.35 -31.70
CA LEU A 4 16.89 -25.05 -30.71
C LEU A 4 17.24 -23.72 -30.06
N SER A 5 16.53 -22.66 -30.45
CA SER A 5 16.55 -21.37 -29.76
C SER A 5 16.07 -21.57 -28.32
N PRO A 6 16.74 -21.00 -27.29
CA PRO A 6 16.20 -21.04 -25.94
C PRO A 6 14.96 -20.16 -25.91
N THR A 7 13.78 -20.79 -25.82
CA THR A 7 12.53 -20.11 -25.47
C THR A 7 12.72 -19.41 -24.14
N SER A 8 12.84 -18.09 -24.19
CA SER A 8 12.71 -17.21 -23.03
C SER A 8 11.39 -17.58 -22.31
N PRO A 9 11.40 -17.92 -21.01
CA PRO A 9 10.16 -18.16 -20.30
C PRO A 9 9.39 -16.84 -20.26
N LYS A 10 8.32 -16.77 -21.05
CA LYS A 10 7.32 -15.72 -20.96
C LYS A 10 6.83 -15.71 -19.50
N PRO A 11 6.92 -14.59 -18.77
CA PRO A 11 6.46 -14.60 -17.39
C PRO A 11 5.00 -15.03 -17.35
N ALA A 12 4.69 -15.85 -16.34
CA ALA A 12 3.32 -16.09 -15.92
C ALA A 12 2.61 -14.73 -15.79
N SER A 13 1.31 -14.69 -16.04
CA SER A 13 0.45 -13.51 -15.90
C SER A 13 0.87 -12.57 -14.76
N PRO A 14 0.78 -11.24 -14.95
CA PRO A 14 1.16 -10.28 -13.91
C PRO A 14 0.45 -10.60 -12.59
N VAL A 15 1.21 -10.61 -11.49
CA VAL A 15 0.66 -10.87 -10.16
C VAL A 15 0.11 -9.56 -9.60
N GLU A 16 -1.15 -9.56 -9.18
CA GLU A 16 -1.89 -8.35 -8.83
C GLU A 16 -2.47 -8.41 -7.41
N CYS A 17 -2.64 -7.23 -6.81
CA CYS A 17 -3.29 -7.09 -5.52
C CYS A 17 -4.78 -7.36 -5.61
N SER A 18 -5.30 -8.26 -4.78
CA SER A 18 -6.72 -8.64 -4.82
C SER A 18 -7.71 -7.57 -4.31
N ILE A 19 -7.22 -6.43 -3.81
CA ILE A 19 -8.06 -5.31 -3.36
C ILE A 19 -8.19 -4.24 -4.46
N CYS A 20 -7.06 -3.79 -5.01
CA CYS A 20 -7.05 -2.71 -6.00
C CYS A 20 -6.82 -3.18 -7.44
N PHE A 21 -6.54 -4.46 -7.66
CA PHE A 21 -6.27 -5.08 -8.96
C PHE A 21 -5.08 -4.48 -9.73
N ASN A 22 -4.22 -3.71 -9.06
CA ASN A 22 -2.97 -3.24 -9.65
C ASN A 22 -1.87 -4.30 -9.47
N THR A 23 -0.98 -4.40 -10.46
CA THR A 23 0.22 -5.24 -10.40
C THR A 23 1.09 -4.85 -9.21
N TYR A 24 1.66 -5.84 -8.53
CA TYR A 24 2.64 -5.59 -7.47
C TYR A 24 3.91 -4.93 -8.02
N ASP A 25 4.51 -4.07 -7.23
CA ASP A 25 5.79 -3.42 -7.51
C ASP A 25 6.68 -3.38 -6.27
N ASN A 26 7.73 -2.56 -6.27
CA ASN A 26 8.61 -2.33 -5.13
C ASN A 26 8.46 -0.96 -4.46
N THR A 27 7.35 -0.27 -4.71
CA THR A 27 7.02 1.04 -4.14
C THR A 27 5.72 0.95 -3.33
N PHE A 28 4.71 1.75 -3.62
CA PHE A 28 3.43 1.73 -2.92
C PHE A 28 2.63 0.45 -3.16
N LYS A 29 2.92 -0.31 -4.22
CA LYS A 29 2.31 -1.61 -4.47
C LYS A 29 3.17 -2.78 -4.00
N THR A 30 4.09 -2.56 -3.06
CA THR A 30 4.88 -3.64 -2.44
C THR A 30 3.98 -4.68 -1.75
N PRO A 31 4.18 -6.00 -1.97
CA PRO A 31 3.36 -7.07 -1.38
C PRO A 31 3.66 -7.26 0.13
N LYS A 32 2.78 -6.75 1.01
CA LYS A 32 2.90 -6.90 2.47
C LYS A 32 2.11 -8.11 2.97
N LEU A 33 2.74 -8.88 3.87
CA LEU A 33 2.16 -10.02 4.56
C LEU A 33 1.45 -9.57 5.83
N LEU A 34 0.21 -10.02 5.98
CA LEU A 34 -0.50 -9.99 7.25
C LEU A 34 -0.08 -11.18 8.13
N GLN A 35 -0.43 -11.17 9.42
CA GLN A 35 -0.12 -12.27 10.35
C GLN A 35 -0.73 -13.62 9.93
N CYS A 36 -1.83 -13.59 9.19
CA CYS A 36 -2.46 -14.76 8.60
C CYS A 36 -1.85 -15.22 7.26
N SER A 37 -0.72 -14.64 6.85
CA SER A 37 -0.01 -14.90 5.60
C SER A 37 -0.74 -14.48 4.31
N HIS A 38 -1.91 -13.85 4.39
CA HIS A 38 -2.50 -13.18 3.23
C HIS A 38 -1.67 -11.96 2.82
N VAL A 39 -1.57 -11.74 1.51
CA VAL A 39 -0.75 -10.68 0.91
C VAL A 39 -1.65 -9.62 0.27
N PHE A 40 -1.34 -8.36 0.56
CA PHE A 40 -1.96 -7.21 -0.08
C PHE A 40 -0.90 -6.15 -0.35
N CYS A 41 -1.16 -5.25 -1.29
CA CYS A 41 -0.20 -4.20 -1.58
C CYS A 41 -0.15 -3.15 -0.45
N LEU A 42 1.02 -2.54 -0.24
CA LEU A 42 1.29 -1.63 0.88
C LEU A 42 0.28 -0.48 0.97
N GLU A 43 -0.06 0.16 -0.15
CA GLU A 43 -1.06 1.22 -0.20
C GLU A 43 -2.42 0.75 0.33
N CYS A 44 -2.88 -0.44 -0.08
CA CYS A 44 -4.17 -0.96 0.39
C CYS A 44 -4.13 -1.24 1.89
N VAL A 45 -3.03 -1.80 2.40
CA VAL A 45 -2.85 -2.02 3.84
C VAL A 45 -2.85 -0.69 4.61
N ALA A 46 -2.14 0.33 4.11
CA ALA A 46 -2.09 1.65 4.72
C ALA A 46 -3.46 2.35 4.73
N ARG A 47 -4.20 2.31 3.62
CA ARG A 47 -5.57 2.85 3.54
C ARG A 47 -6.54 2.14 4.47
N LEU A 48 -6.47 0.81 4.54
CA LEU A 48 -7.31 0.04 5.45
C LEU A 48 -7.01 0.39 6.91
N SER A 49 -5.73 0.53 7.26
CA SER A 49 -5.30 0.94 8.60
C SER A 49 -5.81 2.35 8.95
N ALA A 50 -5.69 3.30 8.03
CA ALA A 50 -6.14 4.69 8.24
C ALA A 50 -7.66 4.84 8.31
N GLY A 51 -8.42 3.90 7.72
CA GLY A 51 -9.88 3.90 7.72
C GLY A 51 -10.52 3.23 8.95
N LEU A 52 -9.73 2.67 9.87
CA LEU A 52 -10.28 2.03 11.07
C LEU A 52 -10.90 3.07 12.01
N PRO A 53 -12.05 2.75 12.63
CA PRO A 53 -12.68 3.67 13.57
C PRO A 53 -11.81 3.85 14.82
N PRO A 54 -11.83 5.02 15.46
CA PRO A 54 -11.00 5.34 16.63
C PRO A 54 -11.28 4.49 17.87
N ASN A 55 -12.37 3.70 17.86
CA ASN A 55 -12.77 2.82 18.96
C ASN A 55 -12.24 1.39 18.82
N GLN A 56 -11.51 1.06 17.75
CA GLN A 56 -10.77 -0.19 17.67
C GLN A 56 -9.35 0.00 18.22
N PRO A 57 -8.70 -1.07 18.70
CA PRO A 57 -7.28 -1.01 19.04
C PRO A 57 -6.53 -0.44 17.83
N GLU A 58 -5.98 0.76 18.02
CA GLU A 58 -5.38 1.63 17.00
C GLU A 58 -4.25 0.99 16.20
N ASP A 59 -3.78 -0.18 16.66
CA ASP A 59 -2.69 -0.95 16.07
C ASP A 59 -3.14 -2.31 15.51
N GLN A 60 -4.44 -2.59 15.31
CA GLN A 60 -4.88 -3.90 14.77
C GLN A 60 -5.70 -3.77 13.49
N LEU A 61 -5.17 -4.37 12.42
CA LEU A 61 -5.84 -4.46 11.13
C LEU A 61 -6.48 -5.84 10.92
N PRO A 62 -7.81 -5.94 10.71
CA PRO A 62 -8.44 -7.19 10.31
C PRO A 62 -8.13 -7.52 8.85
N CYS A 63 -7.74 -8.78 8.58
CA CYS A 63 -7.56 -9.26 7.21
C CYS A 63 -8.87 -9.20 6.40
N PRO A 64 -8.89 -8.63 5.19
CA PRO A 64 -10.08 -8.59 4.33
C PRO A 64 -10.67 -9.96 3.97
N PHE A 65 -9.87 -11.02 3.98
CA PHE A 65 -10.32 -12.37 3.61
C PHE A 65 -10.73 -13.23 4.79
N CYS A 66 -9.89 -13.34 5.82
CA CYS A 66 -10.14 -14.24 6.95
C CYS A 66 -10.47 -13.54 8.26
N ARG A 67 -10.45 -12.20 8.29
CA ARG A 67 -10.70 -11.35 9.48
C ARG A 67 -9.72 -11.55 10.64
N GLN A 68 -8.68 -12.38 10.48
CA GLN A 68 -7.61 -12.50 11.46
C GLN A 68 -6.93 -11.14 11.64
N LEU A 69 -6.77 -10.74 12.90
CA LEU A 69 -6.14 -9.47 13.26
C LEU A 69 -4.63 -9.52 13.01
N THR A 70 -4.09 -8.41 12.54
CA THR A 70 -2.66 -8.18 12.34
C THR A 70 -2.25 -6.94 13.10
N SER A 71 -1.28 -7.07 14.00
CA SER A 71 -0.67 -5.92 14.67
C SER A 71 0.11 -5.08 13.68
N ILE A 72 -0.19 -3.79 13.61
CA ILE A 72 0.55 -2.79 12.83
C ILE A 72 1.68 -2.26 13.71
N PRO A 73 2.94 -2.25 13.23
CA PRO A 73 4.05 -1.66 13.97
C PRO A 73 3.88 -0.16 14.17
N LEU A 74 4.62 0.42 15.12
CA LEU A 74 4.60 1.86 15.42
C LEU A 74 5.00 2.71 14.21
N GLU A 75 5.90 2.20 13.38
CA GLU A 75 6.35 2.83 12.13
C GLU A 75 5.30 2.71 11.00
N GLY A 76 4.18 2.03 11.27
CA GLY A 76 3.04 1.89 10.38
C GLY A 76 3.13 0.71 9.42
N ALA A 77 2.23 0.71 8.43
CA ALA A 77 2.12 -0.36 7.43
C ALA A 77 3.42 -0.69 6.67
N PRO A 78 4.33 0.27 6.35
CA PRO A 78 5.61 -0.04 5.69
C PRO A 78 6.49 -1.02 6.46
N ALA A 79 6.41 -1.03 7.80
CA ALA A 79 7.21 -1.92 8.64
C ALA A 79 6.68 -3.36 8.73
N LEU A 80 5.53 -3.67 8.14
CA LEU A 80 5.07 -5.05 8.00
C LEU A 80 6.04 -5.88 7.16
N GLN A 81 6.00 -7.20 7.31
CA GLN A 81 6.84 -8.08 6.51
C GLN A 81 6.44 -8.01 5.03
N THR A 82 7.41 -7.90 4.14
CA THR A 82 7.19 -8.03 2.69
C THR A 82 7.28 -9.49 2.26
N SER A 83 6.37 -9.94 1.39
CA SER A 83 6.44 -11.27 0.79
C SER A 83 7.60 -11.34 -0.20
N LYS A 84 8.76 -11.83 0.27
CA LYS A 84 9.94 -12.01 -0.56
C LYS A 84 9.71 -13.00 -1.70
N GLU A 85 8.87 -14.00 -1.47
CA GLU A 85 8.50 -14.98 -2.51
C GLU A 85 7.77 -14.29 -3.66
N LEU A 86 6.72 -13.51 -3.36
CA LEU A 86 5.99 -12.77 -4.39
C LEU A 86 6.91 -11.74 -5.05
N LEU A 87 7.67 -10.98 -4.26
CA LEU A 87 8.58 -9.97 -4.78
C LEU A 87 9.63 -10.57 -5.74
N ALA A 88 10.13 -11.77 -5.46
CA ALA A 88 11.07 -12.48 -6.33
C ALA A 88 10.46 -12.97 -7.67
N THR A 89 9.13 -13.04 -7.78
CA THR A 89 8.45 -13.34 -9.05
C THR A 89 8.32 -12.13 -9.97
N LEU A 90 8.55 -10.91 -9.46
CA LEU A 90 8.50 -9.68 -10.24
C LEU A 90 9.74 -9.55 -11.15
N PRO A 91 9.68 -8.66 -12.17
CA PRO A 91 10.86 -8.28 -12.95
C PRO A 91 12.05 -7.92 -12.06
N PRO A 92 13.30 -8.23 -12.46
CA PRO A 92 14.49 -8.04 -11.63
C PRO A 92 14.62 -6.65 -10.98
N GLU A 93 14.25 -5.60 -11.70
CA GLU A 93 14.26 -4.19 -11.26
C GLU A 93 13.27 -3.89 -10.12
N LEU A 94 12.30 -4.77 -9.88
CA LEU A 94 11.28 -4.66 -8.83
C LEU A 94 11.46 -5.69 -7.70
N GLN A 95 12.53 -6.49 -7.70
CA GLN A 95 12.72 -7.54 -6.69
C GLN A 95 13.24 -7.02 -5.34
N GLN A 96 13.60 -5.73 -5.26
CA GLN A 96 14.05 -5.06 -4.05
C GLN A 96 13.11 -3.93 -3.67
N GLU A 97 12.48 -4.04 -2.50
CA GLU A 97 11.64 -3.00 -1.89
C GLU A 97 12.43 -1.69 -1.72
N LYS A 98 11.83 -0.58 -2.17
CA LYS A 98 12.39 0.76 -1.94
C LYS A 98 12.19 1.18 -0.49
N VAL A 99 12.91 2.23 -0.07
CA VAL A 99 12.69 2.83 1.25
C VAL A 99 11.31 3.50 1.27
N LEU A 100 10.42 2.96 2.10
CA LEU A 100 9.03 3.35 2.26
C LEU A 100 8.78 3.71 3.73
N TRP A 101 8.07 4.80 3.99
CA TRP A 101 7.75 5.24 5.35
C TRP A 101 6.40 5.95 5.42
N MET A 102 5.88 6.10 6.62
CA MET A 102 4.70 6.91 6.90
C MET A 102 5.11 8.31 7.37
N GLU A 103 4.41 9.33 6.88
CA GLU A 103 4.46 10.71 7.37
C GLU A 103 3.03 11.19 7.62
N GLY A 104 2.54 11.00 8.86
CA GLY A 104 1.13 11.21 9.17
C GLY A 104 0.23 10.29 8.34
N THR A 105 -0.64 10.87 7.51
CA THR A 105 -1.54 10.14 6.58
C THR A 105 -0.91 9.88 5.22
N LYS A 106 0.35 10.25 5.01
CA LYS A 106 1.05 10.05 3.74
C LYS A 106 1.92 8.82 3.77
N LEU A 107 1.83 8.04 2.71
CA LEU A 107 2.77 6.97 2.42
C LEU A 107 3.81 7.50 1.44
N CYS A 108 5.08 7.50 1.86
CA CYS A 108 6.19 8.12 1.14
C CYS A 108 7.19 7.07 0.63
N CYS A 109 7.79 7.33 -0.53
CA CYS A 109 8.81 6.50 -1.15
C CYS A 109 9.99 7.38 -1.58
N ARG A 110 11.21 6.91 -1.30
CA ARG A 110 12.43 7.59 -1.77
C ARG A 110 12.60 7.41 -3.27
N GLN A 111 12.81 8.51 -4.01
CA GLN A 111 13.18 8.43 -5.42
C GLN A 111 14.68 8.13 -5.54
N SER A 112 15.04 7.37 -6.55
CA SER A 112 16.41 6.93 -6.86
C SER A 112 17.17 7.92 -7.75
N SER A 113 16.63 9.11 -8.01
CA SER A 113 17.39 10.17 -8.65
C SER A 113 18.38 10.74 -7.64
N ASP A 114 19.62 10.26 -7.73
CA ASP A 114 20.83 10.85 -7.15
C ASP A 114 21.08 12.24 -7.78
N ASP A 115 20.14 13.16 -7.62
CA ASP A 115 20.33 14.56 -7.96
C ASP A 115 20.93 15.25 -6.71
N PRO A 116 22.23 15.58 -6.69
CA PRO A 116 22.89 16.11 -5.50
C PRO A 116 22.33 17.46 -5.05
N GLU A 117 21.50 18.11 -5.87
CA GLU A 117 20.81 19.37 -5.54
C GLU A 117 19.44 19.18 -4.87
N ASN A 118 18.85 17.97 -4.84
CA ASN A 118 17.55 17.73 -4.18
C ASN A 118 17.48 16.37 -3.44
N PRO A 119 18.15 16.27 -2.27
CA PRO A 119 18.16 15.05 -1.44
C PRO A 119 16.78 14.69 -0.84
N ASP A 120 15.77 15.56 -0.95
CA ASP A 120 14.43 15.40 -0.38
C ASP A 120 13.37 14.96 -1.39
N SER A 121 13.75 14.53 -2.60
CA SER A 121 12.79 14.07 -3.61
C SER A 121 12.13 12.73 -3.22
N CYS A 122 11.06 12.80 -2.42
CA CYS A 122 10.16 11.69 -2.17
C CYS A 122 8.89 11.84 -3.02
N ILE A 123 8.36 10.71 -3.50
CA ILE A 123 6.97 10.66 -3.94
C ILE A 123 6.12 10.28 -2.73
N SER A 124 4.91 10.82 -2.65
CA SER A 124 3.97 10.47 -1.59
C SER A 124 2.54 10.36 -2.10
N ILE A 125 1.75 9.52 -1.44
CA ILE A 125 0.31 9.42 -1.64
C ILE A 125 -0.39 9.58 -0.29
N ASP A 126 -1.55 10.25 -0.29
CA ASP A 126 -2.39 10.33 0.90
C ASP A 126 -3.26 9.07 1.01
N VAL A 127 -3.23 8.40 2.16
CA VAL A 127 -3.97 7.16 2.41
C VAL A 127 -5.21 7.37 3.28
N ALA A 128 -5.44 8.58 3.79
CA ALA A 128 -6.67 8.88 4.51
C ALA A 128 -7.85 8.91 3.52
N MET A 129 -8.96 8.28 3.92
CA MET A 129 -10.21 8.45 3.19
C MET A 129 -10.64 9.91 3.33
N SER A 130 -10.71 10.65 2.22
CA SER A 130 -11.35 11.96 2.21
C SER A 130 -12.75 11.79 2.79
N LYS A 131 -12.99 12.32 3.98
CA LYS A 131 -14.29 12.31 4.65
C LYS A 131 -15.33 12.82 3.64
N PRO A 132 -16.41 12.09 3.34
CA PRO A 132 -17.51 12.70 2.60
C PRO A 132 -17.99 13.88 3.44
N GLU A 133 -17.92 15.08 2.85
CA GLU A 133 -18.42 16.32 3.43
C GLU A 133 -19.83 16.03 3.97
N SER A 134 -20.02 16.20 5.28
CA SER A 134 -21.36 16.11 5.86
C SER A 134 -22.19 17.23 5.22
N PRO A 135 -23.44 16.98 4.77
CA PRO A 135 -24.29 18.06 4.30
C PRO A 135 -24.46 19.05 5.44
N GLU A 136 -24.02 20.29 5.22
CA GLU A 136 -24.18 21.39 6.16
C GLU A 136 -25.69 21.59 6.38
N ALA A 137 -26.14 21.50 7.63
CA ALA A 137 -27.54 21.67 7.96
C ALA A 137 -27.99 23.10 7.56
N PRO A 138 -29.14 23.26 6.88
CA PRO A 138 -29.58 24.58 6.44
C PRO A 138 -29.84 25.50 7.65
N PRO A 139 -29.52 26.80 7.56
CA PRO A 139 -29.75 27.72 8.66
C PRO A 139 -31.25 27.77 8.98
N ALA A 140 -31.55 27.63 10.27
CA ALA A 140 -32.91 27.73 10.79
C ALA A 140 -33.55 29.04 10.34
N GLY A 141 -34.65 28.93 9.60
CA GLY A 141 -35.47 30.05 9.17
C GLY A 141 -35.89 30.90 10.37
N LEU A 142 -35.58 32.19 10.30
CA LEU A 142 -36.10 33.15 11.26
C LEU A 142 -37.55 33.44 10.89
N ALA A 143 -38.46 32.86 11.67
CA ALA A 143 -39.88 33.18 11.68
C ALA A 143 -40.09 34.66 11.99
N GLY A 144 -41.00 35.28 11.23
CA GLY A 144 -41.15 36.72 11.14
C GLY A 144 -41.80 37.40 12.33
N ARG A 145 -41.88 38.73 12.20
CA ARG A 145 -42.89 39.64 12.74
C ARG A 145 -42.97 40.86 11.84
#